data_AF-L7J6U1-F1
#
_entry.id   AF-L7J6U1-F1
#
_cell.length_a   1.000
_cell.length_b   1.000
_cell.length_c   1.000
_cell.angle_alpha   90.00
_cell.angle_beta   90.00
_cell.angle_gamma   90.00
#
_symmetry.space_group_name_H-M   'P 1'
#
loop_
_entity.id
_entity.type
_entity.pdbx_description
1 polymer ?
#
loop_
_entity_poly.entity_id
_entity_poly.type
_entity_poly.pdbx_seq_one_letter_code
_entity_poly.pdbx_strand_id
1 'polypeptide(L)'
;MATLEAAELLAKRTLMAERQVMRRLAKSATSDKPQLPAQFIRENLHHRMKQASVARREDWEKGPLAPRRDAMRTSIPQYKKTLVTDFERQAVSGNMPMIYGAIEREAALLDTMLTEQQLEERWAWAGGSKFPNLAVGDRVVVIEGPFKGQISTISQIEHDRGVLFMDQVGNVNVRIPTFIEKLARGQPVITMPSAMPVSAVRLVHPIPDPKTGEIKDVIIKNLVAGGFYHDRPSRKSTWYRMVPGLNMKIPWPKTARPAHEDQPVDTLRVDVESKTWVPTLTVPPMPESVIDELRGKYSKFRTRHTEEYLAKKQAEIDAKKARNKMGESMLTPLQEYNKKQREIRAAQPAPELTDEMLVKIGEIMARNRAYPLSKEAVTPEPEATGITIQELSQAVQDIPIKE
;
A
#
# COMPACT_ATOMS: atom_id res chain seq x y z
N MET A 1 -19.39 16.29 -33.74
CA MET A 1 -20.23 15.20 -33.22
C MET A 1 -19.73 13.84 -33.68
N ALA A 2 -19.67 13.55 -34.98
CA ALA A 2 -19.26 12.23 -35.50
C ALA A 2 -17.82 11.80 -35.10
N THR A 3 -16.83 12.70 -35.17
CA THR A 3 -15.44 12.39 -34.80
C THR A 3 -15.22 12.04 -33.32
N LEU A 4 -16.18 12.38 -32.44
CA LEU A 4 -16.10 12.10 -31.01
C LEU A 4 -16.31 10.62 -30.70
N GLU A 5 -17.15 9.92 -31.45
CA GLU A 5 -17.43 8.49 -31.22
C GLU A 5 -16.19 7.62 -31.50
N ALA A 6 -15.50 7.88 -32.61
CA ALA A 6 -14.21 7.24 -32.91
C ALA A 6 -13.15 7.54 -31.83
N ALA A 7 -13.06 8.79 -31.36
CA ALA A 7 -12.12 9.18 -30.32
C ALA A 7 -12.41 8.48 -28.97
N GLU A 8 -13.68 8.38 -28.58
CA GLU A 8 -14.10 7.66 -27.38
C GLU A 8 -13.74 6.17 -27.42
N LEU A 9 -13.94 5.52 -28.57
CA LEU A 9 -13.56 4.11 -28.74
C LEU A 9 -12.05 3.91 -28.65
N LEU A 10 -11.26 4.84 -29.18
CA LEU A 10 -9.81 4.82 -29.06
C LEU A 10 -9.35 5.04 -27.61
N ALA A 11 -9.97 5.97 -26.88
CA ALA A 11 -9.71 6.18 -25.46
C ALA A 11 -10.09 4.95 -24.61
N LYS A 12 -11.22 4.29 -24.91
CA LYS A 12 -11.61 3.03 -24.26
C LYS A 12 -10.58 1.93 -24.51
N ARG A 13 -10.02 1.86 -25.73
CA ARG A 13 -8.95 0.92 -26.07
C ARG A 13 -7.67 1.20 -25.28
N THR A 14 -7.26 2.45 -25.13
CA THR A 14 -6.05 2.80 -24.36
C THR A 14 -6.23 2.44 -22.88
N LEU A 15 -7.37 2.82 -22.27
CA LEU A 15 -7.70 2.51 -20.88
C LEU A 15 -7.76 0.99 -20.62
N MET A 16 -8.29 0.22 -21.58
CA MET A 16 -8.31 -1.25 -21.47
C MET A 16 -6.89 -1.83 -21.46
N ALA A 17 -6.01 -1.32 -22.33
CA ALA A 17 -4.62 -1.74 -22.37
C ALA A 17 -3.86 -1.37 -21.08
N GLU A 18 -4.09 -0.17 -20.53
CA GLU A 18 -3.47 0.29 -19.28
C GLU A 18 -3.88 -0.61 -18.12
N ARG A 19 -5.18 -0.90 -17.98
CA ARG A 19 -5.68 -1.82 -16.96
C ARG A 19 -5.08 -3.22 -17.09
N GLN A 20 -4.88 -3.71 -18.32
CA GLN A 20 -4.28 -5.03 -18.55
C GLN A 20 -2.81 -5.06 -18.09
N VAL A 21 -2.04 -4.02 -18.40
CA VAL A 21 -0.64 -3.90 -17.95
C VAL A 21 -0.57 -3.79 -16.43
N MET A 22 -1.39 -2.93 -15.82
CA MET A 22 -1.45 -2.76 -14.36
C MET A 22 -1.78 -4.08 -13.64
N ARG A 23 -2.73 -4.87 -14.18
CA ARG A 23 -3.05 -6.20 -13.64
C ARG A 23 -1.88 -7.18 -13.73
N ARG A 24 -1.10 -7.14 -14.81
CA ARG A 24 0.09 -8.00 -14.96
C ARG A 24 1.20 -7.59 -14.00
N LEU A 25 1.47 -6.29 -13.88
CA LEU A 25 2.46 -5.75 -12.93
C LEU A 25 2.10 -6.10 -11.49
N ALA A 26 0.82 -5.95 -11.11
CA ALA A 26 0.35 -6.32 -9.77
C ALA A 26 0.55 -7.81 -9.45
N LYS A 27 0.40 -8.70 -10.45
CA LYS A 27 0.66 -10.14 -10.29
C LYS A 27 2.16 -10.48 -10.21
N SER A 28 3.02 -9.75 -10.92
CA SER A 28 4.48 -9.94 -10.83
C SER A 28 5.00 -9.51 -9.46
N ALA A 29 4.57 -8.34 -8.98
CA ALA A 29 5.04 -7.74 -7.73
C ALA A 29 4.78 -8.61 -6.48
N THR A 30 3.78 -9.49 -6.52
CA THR A 30 3.53 -10.44 -5.42
C THR A 30 4.51 -11.61 -5.38
N SER A 31 5.09 -11.99 -6.52
CA SER A 31 6.03 -13.12 -6.62
C SER A 31 7.45 -12.76 -6.18
N ASP A 32 7.82 -11.49 -6.32
CA ASP A 32 9.21 -11.01 -6.16
C ASP A 32 9.58 -10.62 -4.71
N LYS A 33 8.82 -11.03 -3.69
CA LYS A 33 9.18 -10.76 -2.29
C LYS A 33 10.05 -11.90 -1.78
N PRO A 34 11.40 -11.79 -1.78
CA PRO A 34 12.26 -12.79 -1.18
C PRO A 34 11.99 -12.83 0.33
N GLN A 35 11.27 -13.86 0.78
CA GLN A 35 11.17 -14.17 2.19
C GLN A 35 12.45 -14.91 2.56
N LEU A 36 13.47 -14.20 3.07
CA LEU A 36 14.36 -14.87 4.02
C LEU A 36 13.46 -15.42 5.13
N PRO A 37 13.47 -16.74 5.42
CA PRO A 37 12.48 -17.31 6.29
C PRO A 37 12.74 -16.80 7.71
N ALA A 38 11.94 -15.84 8.18
CA ALA A 38 11.94 -15.37 9.57
C ALA A 38 11.82 -16.52 10.59
N GLN A 39 11.32 -17.69 10.13
CA GLN A 39 11.33 -18.96 10.85
C GLN A 39 12.73 -19.36 11.32
N PHE A 40 13.75 -19.22 10.46
CA PHE A 40 15.12 -19.62 10.76
C PHE A 40 15.70 -18.87 11.96
N ILE A 41 15.54 -17.55 11.99
CA ILE A 41 16.03 -16.72 13.10
C ILE A 41 15.28 -17.06 14.40
N ARG A 42 13.96 -17.31 14.32
CA ARG A 42 13.15 -17.72 15.48
C ARG A 42 13.62 -19.05 16.05
N GLU A 43 13.91 -20.03 15.20
CA GLU A 43 14.42 -21.33 15.62
C GLU A 43 15.79 -21.21 16.29
N ASN A 44 16.70 -20.42 15.71
CA ASN A 44 18.02 -20.15 16.31
C ASN A 44 17.90 -19.51 17.70
N LEU A 45 17.02 -18.52 17.86
CA LEU A 45 16.79 -17.88 19.16
C LEU A 45 16.22 -18.87 20.19
N HIS A 46 15.20 -19.65 19.81
CA HIS A 46 14.61 -20.65 20.69
C HIS A 46 15.62 -21.72 21.12
N HIS A 47 16.51 -22.10 20.20
CA HIS A 47 17.58 -23.05 20.48
C HIS A 47 18.55 -22.50 21.54
N ARG A 48 19.00 -21.25 21.39
CA ARG A 48 19.88 -20.59 22.36
C ARG A 48 19.23 -20.44 23.73
N MET A 49 17.93 -20.15 23.80
CA MET A 49 17.19 -20.10 25.07
C MET A 49 17.19 -21.47 25.79
N LYS A 50 17.07 -22.57 25.04
CA LYS A 50 17.18 -23.92 25.59
C LYS A 50 18.60 -24.23 26.07
N GLN A 51 19.61 -23.95 25.26
CA GLN A 51 21.02 -24.12 25.64
C GLN A 51 21.35 -23.33 26.92
N ALA A 52 20.90 -22.07 27.03
CA ALA A 52 21.11 -21.23 28.22
C ALA A 52 20.42 -21.80 29.47
N SER A 53 19.26 -22.44 29.32
CA SER A 53 18.56 -23.09 30.44
C SER A 53 19.30 -24.33 30.93
N VAL A 54 19.87 -25.13 30.02
CA VAL A 54 20.74 -26.26 30.38
C VAL A 54 22.02 -25.77 31.04
N ALA A 55 22.67 -24.75 30.46
CA ALA A 55 23.91 -24.18 31.01
C ALA A 55 23.73 -23.70 32.45
N ARG A 56 22.65 -22.94 32.73
CA ARG A 56 22.33 -22.47 34.09
C ARG A 56 22.17 -23.62 35.08
N ARG A 57 21.52 -24.72 34.67
CA ARG A 57 21.34 -25.91 35.51
C ARG A 57 22.66 -26.62 35.78
N GLU A 58 23.48 -26.81 34.74
CA GLU A 58 24.80 -27.45 34.89
C GLU A 58 25.74 -26.65 35.78
N ASP A 59 25.72 -25.32 35.67
CA ASP A 59 26.57 -24.44 36.49
C ASP A 59 26.16 -24.52 37.96
N TRP A 60 24.85 -24.64 38.23
CA TRP A 60 24.33 -24.87 39.56
C TRP A 60 24.72 -26.24 40.13
N GLU A 61 24.58 -27.31 39.34
CA GLU A 61 24.87 -28.69 39.78
C GLU A 61 26.38 -28.94 39.96
N LYS A 62 27.23 -28.37 39.11
CA LYS A 62 28.69 -28.62 39.11
C LYS A 62 29.48 -27.65 39.99
N GLY A 63 28.92 -26.47 40.31
CA GLY A 63 29.56 -25.45 41.15
C GLY A 63 31.00 -25.13 40.68
N PRO A 64 32.04 -25.46 41.47
CA PRO A 64 33.44 -25.19 41.09
C PRO A 64 33.94 -26.00 39.88
N LEU A 65 33.25 -27.08 39.50
CA LEU A 65 33.57 -27.92 38.35
C LEU A 65 32.80 -27.52 37.08
N ALA A 66 32.20 -26.32 37.05
CA ALA A 66 31.47 -25.83 35.88
C ALA A 66 32.39 -25.73 34.65
N PRO A 67 31.94 -26.18 33.46
CA PRO A 67 32.77 -26.21 32.27
C PRO A 67 33.06 -24.80 31.74
N ARG A 68 34.31 -24.56 31.30
CA ARG A 68 34.71 -23.31 30.65
C ARG A 68 34.21 -23.26 29.20
N ARG A 69 32.96 -22.83 28.99
CA ARG A 69 32.32 -22.78 27.67
C ARG A 69 33.00 -21.80 26.69
N ASP A 70 33.59 -20.71 27.21
CA ASP A 70 34.29 -19.70 26.39
C ASP A 70 35.61 -20.19 25.79
N ALA A 71 36.26 -21.16 26.44
CA ALA A 71 37.57 -21.67 26.03
C ALA A 71 37.48 -22.74 24.92
N MET A 72 36.29 -23.28 24.66
CA MET A 72 36.08 -24.29 23.63
C MET A 72 36.05 -23.63 22.25
N ARG A 73 37.19 -23.69 21.55
CA ARG A 73 37.33 -23.18 20.17
C ARG A 73 36.57 -24.01 19.13
N THR A 74 36.18 -25.23 19.49
CA THR A 74 35.55 -26.21 18.61
C THR A 74 34.72 -27.19 19.42
N SER A 75 33.68 -27.70 18.76
CA SER A 75 32.77 -28.75 19.17
C SER A 75 31.64 -28.32 20.13
N ILE A 76 30.45 -28.24 19.53
CA ILE A 76 29.26 -28.87 20.10
C ILE A 76 29.73 -30.15 20.81
N PRO A 77 29.66 -30.23 22.13
CA PRO A 77 29.84 -31.52 22.77
C PRO A 77 28.81 -32.47 22.18
N GLN A 78 29.22 -33.68 21.81
CA GLN A 78 28.40 -34.70 21.12
C GLN A 78 27.14 -35.13 21.92
N TYR A 79 26.73 -34.41 22.96
CA TYR A 79 25.50 -34.65 23.67
C TYR A 79 24.28 -34.13 22.87
N LYS A 80 23.53 -35.11 22.36
CA LYS A 80 22.17 -35.00 21.81
C LYS A 80 22.04 -34.17 20.52
N LYS A 81 21.97 -34.89 19.40
CA LYS A 81 21.53 -34.42 18.05
C LYS A 81 20.24 -33.57 18.03
N THR A 82 19.50 -33.49 19.14
CA THR A 82 18.25 -32.73 19.29
C THR A 82 18.45 -31.29 19.73
N LEU A 83 19.67 -30.91 20.13
CA LEU A 83 20.01 -29.56 20.59
C LEU A 83 21.06 -28.91 19.67
N VAL A 84 20.87 -29.04 18.36
CA VAL A 84 21.71 -28.41 17.34
C VAL A 84 20.78 -27.71 16.34
N THR A 85 20.88 -26.39 16.21
CA THR A 85 20.19 -25.59 15.18
C THR A 85 20.51 -26.10 13.78
N ASP A 86 19.63 -25.87 12.82
CA ASP A 86 19.92 -26.20 11.42
C ASP A 86 21.06 -25.32 10.86
N PHE A 87 21.29 -24.12 11.41
CA PHE A 87 22.50 -23.34 11.18
C PHE A 87 23.75 -24.03 11.71
N GLU A 88 23.71 -24.61 12.90
CA GLU A 88 24.82 -25.40 13.44
C GLU A 88 25.07 -26.67 12.61
N ARG A 89 24.03 -27.25 11.98
CA ARG A 89 24.20 -28.36 11.02
C ARG A 89 24.80 -27.91 9.69
N GLN A 90 24.44 -26.73 9.18
CA GLN A 90 25.08 -26.12 8.00
C GLN A 90 26.48 -25.57 8.29
N ALA A 91 26.76 -25.09 9.50
CA ALA A 91 28.09 -24.69 9.94
C ALA A 91 29.03 -25.90 10.09
N VAL A 92 28.47 -27.08 10.34
CA VAL A 92 29.20 -28.36 10.26
C VAL A 92 29.57 -28.71 8.81
N SER A 93 28.83 -28.26 7.79
CA SER A 93 29.25 -28.38 6.38
C SER A 93 30.16 -27.23 5.92
N GLY A 94 30.01 -26.04 6.52
CA GLY A 94 30.80 -24.85 6.22
C GLY A 94 31.57 -24.35 7.44
N ASN A 95 32.70 -24.99 7.75
CA ASN A 95 33.90 -24.51 8.46
C ASN A 95 33.81 -23.25 9.36
N MET A 96 32.72 -23.06 10.09
CA MET A 96 32.47 -21.86 10.87
C MET A 96 32.66 -22.23 12.36
N PRO A 97 33.55 -21.56 13.11
CA PRO A 97 33.81 -21.89 14.52
C PRO A 97 32.67 -21.41 15.43
N MET A 98 31.93 -22.34 16.06
CA MET A 98 30.85 -22.01 17.00
C MET A 98 31.48 -21.44 18.28
N ILE A 99 31.14 -20.20 18.64
CA ILE A 99 31.76 -19.50 19.78
C ILE A 99 30.67 -19.13 20.77
N TYR A 100 30.89 -19.49 22.04
CA TYR A 100 29.94 -19.23 23.11
C TYR A 100 29.74 -17.72 23.32
N GLY A 101 28.50 -17.32 23.62
CA GLY A 101 28.15 -15.93 23.90
C GLY A 101 28.19 -14.99 22.69
N ALA A 102 28.45 -15.49 21.47
CA ALA A 102 28.44 -14.69 20.25
C ALA A 102 27.12 -14.85 19.46
N ILE A 103 26.59 -13.74 18.94
CA ILE A 103 25.37 -13.71 18.13
C ILE A 103 25.70 -13.66 16.63
N GLU A 104 24.77 -14.10 15.79
CA GLU A 104 24.88 -13.93 14.33
C GLU A 104 24.71 -12.46 13.96
N ARG A 105 25.42 -12.02 12.91
CA ARG A 105 25.31 -10.64 12.40
C ARG A 105 23.87 -10.24 12.12
N GLU A 106 23.10 -11.12 11.48
CA GLU A 106 21.70 -10.87 11.11
C GLU A 106 20.81 -10.65 12.33
N ALA A 107 21.00 -11.44 13.39
CA ALA A 107 20.27 -11.28 14.63
C ALA A 107 20.69 -10.02 15.41
N ALA A 108 21.97 -9.66 15.40
CA ALA A 108 22.47 -8.45 16.04
C ALA A 108 22.02 -7.16 15.32
N LEU A 109 21.95 -7.18 13.99
CA LEU A 109 21.49 -6.04 13.19
C LEU A 109 19.97 -6.02 12.98
N LEU A 110 19.24 -7.03 13.48
CA LEU A 110 17.80 -7.21 13.24
C LEU A 110 17.45 -7.12 11.74
N ASP A 111 18.21 -7.82 10.91
CA ASP A 111 18.17 -7.77 9.44
C ASP A 111 16.98 -8.51 8.82
N THR A 112 15.85 -8.53 9.51
CA THR A 112 14.62 -9.18 9.04
C THR A 112 13.71 -8.18 8.34
N MET A 113 13.21 -8.58 7.18
CA MET A 113 12.16 -7.84 6.49
C MET A 113 10.86 -7.97 7.29
N LEU A 114 10.40 -6.86 7.85
CA LEU A 114 9.14 -6.80 8.61
C LEU A 114 7.96 -6.56 7.68
N THR A 115 6.79 -6.99 8.13
CA THR A 115 5.54 -6.56 7.48
C THR A 115 5.29 -5.09 7.79
N GLU A 116 4.55 -4.40 6.92
CA GLU A 116 4.18 -2.99 7.13
C GLU A 116 3.48 -2.77 8.48
N GLN A 117 2.66 -3.74 8.92
CA GLN A 117 2.00 -3.72 10.22
C GLN A 117 2.99 -3.77 11.38
N GLN A 118 3.96 -4.69 11.33
CA GLN A 118 4.99 -4.79 12.36
C GLN A 118 5.90 -3.56 12.39
N LEU A 119 6.18 -2.98 11.22
CA LEU A 119 6.92 -1.74 11.12
C LEU A 119 6.14 -0.58 11.76
N GLU A 120 4.84 -0.50 11.51
CA GLU A 120 3.99 0.52 12.13
C GLU A 120 3.91 0.34 13.66
N GLU A 121 3.82 -0.89 14.16
CA GLU A 121 3.88 -1.17 15.61
C GLU A 121 5.19 -0.70 16.25
N ARG A 122 6.33 -0.88 15.57
CA ARG A 122 7.63 -0.38 16.03
C ARG A 122 7.65 1.14 16.14
N TRP A 123 7.04 1.83 15.19
CA TRP A 123 7.01 3.28 15.10
C TRP A 123 5.81 3.94 15.80
N ALA A 124 4.87 3.15 16.34
CA ALA A 124 3.57 3.63 16.83
C ALA A 124 3.67 4.76 17.86
N TRP A 125 4.64 4.66 18.78
CA TRP A 125 4.83 5.70 19.80
C TRP A 125 5.51 6.97 19.23
N ALA A 126 6.24 6.85 18.12
CA ALA A 126 7.04 7.91 17.51
C ALA A 126 6.39 8.50 16.23
N GLY A 127 5.07 8.40 16.10
CA GLY A 127 4.25 9.00 15.04
C GLY A 127 3.84 8.06 13.91
N GLY A 128 4.54 6.94 13.73
CA GLY A 128 4.28 5.97 12.64
C GLY A 128 5.43 5.88 11.63
N SER A 129 5.40 4.85 10.78
CA SER A 129 6.49 4.53 9.85
C SER A 129 6.67 5.59 8.75
N LYS A 130 5.58 6.21 8.31
CA LYS A 130 5.59 7.23 7.24
C LYS A 130 6.14 8.58 7.71
N PHE A 131 5.91 8.92 8.97
CA PHE A 131 6.26 10.21 9.57
C PHE A 131 7.00 10.00 10.88
N PRO A 132 8.24 9.46 10.83
CA PRO A 132 9.03 9.19 12.02
C PRO A 132 9.40 10.49 12.73
N ASN A 133 9.24 10.54 14.06
CA ASN A 133 9.54 11.72 14.89
C ASN A 133 10.88 11.64 15.66
N LEU A 134 11.75 10.72 15.24
CA LEU A 134 13.11 10.54 15.77
C LEU A 134 14.15 10.88 14.70
N ALA A 135 15.24 11.49 15.13
CA ALA A 135 16.37 11.83 14.27
C ALA A 135 17.70 11.46 14.92
N VAL A 136 18.74 11.32 14.09
CA VAL A 136 20.12 11.12 14.54
C VAL A 136 20.54 12.29 15.44
N GLY A 137 21.18 11.99 16.56
CA GLY A 137 21.57 12.96 17.59
C GLY A 137 20.54 13.19 18.70
N ASP A 138 19.35 12.60 18.62
CA ASP A 138 18.41 12.61 19.75
C ASP A 138 18.95 11.79 20.94
N ARG A 139 18.68 12.26 22.17
CA ARG A 139 18.96 11.51 23.41
C ARG A 139 17.80 10.57 23.70
N VAL A 140 18.10 9.30 23.90
CA VAL A 140 17.09 8.27 24.11
C VAL A 140 17.44 7.35 25.26
N VAL A 141 16.40 6.80 25.89
CA VAL A 141 16.51 5.80 26.96
C VAL A 141 16.00 4.45 26.48
N VAL A 142 16.71 3.39 26.83
CA VAL A 142 16.29 2.02 26.57
C VAL A 142 15.30 1.57 27.63
N ILE A 143 14.14 1.05 27.23
CA ILE A 143 13.07 0.55 28.11
C ILE A 143 13.06 -0.97 28.19
N GLU A 144 13.46 -1.65 27.12
CA GLU A 144 13.41 -3.10 27.00
C GLU A 144 14.78 -3.71 26.71
N GLY A 145 14.93 -4.98 27.07
CA GLY A 145 16.16 -5.74 26.83
C GLY A 145 17.23 -5.58 27.92
N PRO A 146 18.44 -6.13 27.68
CA PRO A 146 19.51 -6.18 28.67
C PRO A 146 20.04 -4.81 29.11
N PHE A 147 19.94 -3.82 28.22
CA PHE A 147 20.47 -2.46 28.42
C PHE A 147 19.43 -1.48 28.96
N LYS A 148 18.35 -1.98 29.57
CA LYS A 148 17.26 -1.18 30.12
C LYS A 148 17.77 -0.13 31.12
N GLY A 149 17.27 1.10 30.99
CA GLY A 149 17.59 2.24 31.84
C GLY A 149 18.82 3.05 31.38
N GLN A 150 19.58 2.55 30.41
CA GLN A 150 20.73 3.29 29.88
C GLN A 150 20.26 4.36 28.89
N ILE A 151 20.89 5.54 28.99
CA ILE A 151 20.63 6.70 28.13
C ILE A 151 21.80 6.86 27.18
N SER A 152 21.52 7.09 25.90
CA SER A 152 22.55 7.38 24.90
C SER A 152 22.01 8.21 23.74
N THR A 153 22.90 8.66 22.87
CA THR A 153 22.57 9.37 21.63
C THR A 153 22.37 8.39 20.47
N ILE A 154 21.41 8.71 19.61
CA ILE A 154 21.21 7.94 18.37
C ILE A 154 22.32 8.28 17.37
N SER A 155 23.02 7.24 16.91
CA SER A 155 24.08 7.29 15.90
C SER A 155 23.53 7.22 14.47
N GLN A 156 22.66 6.23 14.24
CA GLN A 156 22.07 5.95 12.94
C GLN A 156 20.66 5.41 13.11
N ILE A 157 19.77 5.79 12.18
CA ILE A 157 18.39 5.31 12.12
C ILE A 157 18.17 4.67 10.76
N GLU A 158 17.50 3.53 10.77
CA GLU A 158 17.00 2.91 9.56
C GLU A 158 15.48 2.84 9.60
N HIS A 159 14.87 3.66 8.76
CA HIS A 159 13.43 3.84 8.73
C HIS A 159 12.68 2.60 8.25
N ASP A 160 13.24 1.89 7.26
CA ASP A 160 12.61 0.73 6.62
C ASP A 160 12.47 -0.47 7.56
N ARG A 161 13.44 -0.67 8.46
CA ARG A 161 13.43 -1.74 9.46
C ARG A 161 12.88 -1.28 10.82
N GLY A 162 12.80 0.03 11.04
CA GLY A 162 12.43 0.61 12.33
C GLY A 162 13.41 0.23 13.43
N VAL A 163 14.70 0.33 13.12
CA VAL A 163 15.81 0.07 14.05
C VAL A 163 16.70 1.30 14.19
N LEU A 164 17.35 1.41 15.34
CA LEU A 164 18.27 2.47 15.69
C LEU A 164 19.57 1.89 16.25
N PHE A 165 20.66 2.61 16.00
CA PHE A 165 21.97 2.34 16.57
C PHE A 165 22.30 3.45 17.56
N MET A 166 22.88 3.07 18.69
CA MET A 166 23.30 3.98 19.75
C MET A 166 24.83 3.98 19.83
N ASP A 167 25.42 5.11 20.23
CA ASP A 167 26.89 5.25 20.23
C ASP A 167 27.58 4.42 21.31
N GLN A 168 27.06 4.45 22.54
CA GLN A 168 27.74 3.88 23.72
C GLN A 168 27.05 2.64 24.29
N VAL A 169 25.82 2.37 23.88
CA VAL A 169 24.95 1.35 24.47
C VAL A 169 24.62 0.31 23.41
N GLY A 170 24.51 -0.95 23.82
CA GLY A 170 24.08 -2.02 22.92
C GLY A 170 25.21 -2.81 22.26
N ASN A 171 26.45 -2.73 22.73
CA ASN A 171 27.54 -3.53 22.17
C ASN A 171 27.38 -5.01 22.51
N VAL A 172 27.40 -5.86 21.49
CA VAL A 172 27.25 -7.32 21.62
C VAL A 172 28.36 -8.02 20.83
N ASN A 173 28.78 -9.18 21.33
CA ASN A 173 29.71 -10.06 20.63
C ASN A 173 29.02 -10.67 19.42
N VAL A 174 29.53 -10.38 18.23
CA VAL A 174 29.02 -10.91 16.97
C VAL A 174 30.08 -11.78 16.32
N ARG A 175 29.62 -12.94 15.88
CA ARG A 175 30.42 -13.88 15.11
C ARG A 175 30.45 -13.45 13.64
N ILE A 176 31.66 -13.42 13.09
CA ILE A 176 31.89 -13.03 11.70
C ILE A 176 32.11 -14.28 10.84
N PRO A 177 31.68 -14.28 9.57
CA PRO A 177 32.07 -15.29 8.59
C PRO A 177 33.57 -15.35 8.30
N THR A 178 34.08 -16.55 8.01
CA THR A 178 35.51 -16.81 7.70
C THR A 178 36.07 -15.93 6.57
N PHE A 179 35.25 -15.51 5.60
CA PHE A 179 35.68 -14.66 4.49
C PHE A 179 36.01 -13.21 4.91
N ILE A 180 35.50 -12.74 6.06
CA ILE A 180 35.77 -11.38 6.59
C ILE A 180 36.78 -11.43 7.76
N GLU A 181 37.09 -12.61 8.31
CA GLU A 181 38.01 -12.74 9.46
C GLU A 181 39.37 -12.04 9.26
N LYS A 182 39.91 -12.06 8.03
CA LYS A 182 41.16 -11.36 7.69
C LYS A 182 41.08 -9.85 7.91
N LEU A 183 39.93 -9.24 7.65
CA LEU A 183 39.68 -7.82 7.90
C LEU A 183 39.55 -7.53 9.40
N ALA A 184 39.02 -8.50 10.16
CA ALA A 184 38.85 -8.44 11.61
C ALA A 184 40.09 -8.92 12.39
N ARG A 185 41.30 -8.67 11.87
CA ARG A 185 42.58 -9.06 12.51
C ARG A 185 42.68 -10.56 12.84
N GLY A 186 41.98 -11.42 12.10
CA GLY A 186 41.96 -12.87 12.31
C GLY A 186 41.14 -13.32 13.53
N GLN A 187 40.35 -12.44 14.16
CA GLN A 187 39.46 -12.82 15.24
C GLN A 187 38.09 -13.27 14.68
N PRO A 188 37.56 -14.43 15.08
CA PRO A 188 36.26 -14.93 14.63
C PRO A 188 35.06 -14.22 15.28
N VAL A 189 35.29 -13.43 16.33
CA VAL A 189 34.28 -12.62 17.03
C VAL A 189 34.76 -11.19 17.15
N ILE A 190 33.87 -10.24 16.89
CA ILE A 190 34.07 -8.82 17.18
C ILE A 190 32.92 -8.31 18.05
N THR A 191 33.20 -7.26 18.81
CA THR A 191 32.16 -6.46 19.46
C THR A 191 31.63 -5.43 18.46
N MET A 192 30.33 -5.40 18.23
CA MET A 192 29.69 -4.39 17.39
C MET A 192 28.40 -3.87 18.03
N PRO A 193 27.94 -2.64 17.69
CA PRO A 193 26.68 -2.12 18.19
C PRO A 193 25.52 -2.95 17.64
N SER A 194 24.67 -3.43 18.54
CA SER A 194 23.43 -4.13 18.23
C SER A 194 22.37 -3.12 17.82
N ALA A 195 21.62 -3.44 16.77
CA ALA A 195 20.43 -2.70 16.40
C ALA A 195 19.35 -2.87 17.47
N MET A 196 18.69 -1.78 17.83
CA MET A 196 17.56 -1.79 18.77
C MET A 196 16.29 -1.38 18.02
N PRO A 197 15.15 -2.05 18.24
CA PRO A 197 13.90 -1.62 17.63
C PRO A 197 13.45 -0.30 18.25
N VAL A 198 12.82 0.56 17.44
CA VAL A 198 12.31 1.87 17.91
C VAL A 198 11.33 1.71 19.07
N SER A 199 10.57 0.62 19.13
CA SER A 199 9.64 0.31 20.23
C SER A 199 10.31 0.14 21.59
N ALA A 200 11.57 -0.32 21.64
CA ALA A 200 12.30 -0.59 22.87
C ALA A 200 12.91 0.67 23.50
N VAL A 201 12.72 1.83 22.89
CA VAL A 201 13.43 3.07 23.20
C VAL A 201 12.46 4.24 23.33
N ARG A 202 12.75 5.23 24.17
CA ARG A 202 11.98 6.48 24.27
C ARG A 202 12.85 7.72 24.25
N LEU A 203 12.30 8.82 23.76
CA LEU A 203 12.99 10.11 23.68
C LEU A 203 13.13 10.71 25.09
N VAL A 204 14.33 11.20 25.40
CA VAL A 204 14.61 11.97 26.61
C VAL A 204 14.81 13.41 26.21
N HIS A 205 14.01 14.31 26.77
CA HIS A 205 14.14 15.74 26.50
C HIS A 205 14.03 16.55 27.79
N PRO A 206 14.89 17.55 28.01
CA PRO A 206 14.74 18.48 29.11
C PRO A 206 13.48 19.33 28.97
N ILE A 207 12.65 19.36 30.00
CA ILE A 207 11.41 20.18 30.05
C ILE A 207 11.45 20.99 31.35
N PRO A 208 11.07 22.29 31.31
CA PRO A 208 10.90 23.08 32.52
C PRO A 208 9.65 22.66 33.29
N ASP A 209 9.79 22.39 34.59
CA ASP A 209 8.66 22.13 35.47
C ASP A 209 7.76 23.37 35.56
N PRO A 210 6.43 23.26 35.41
CA PRO A 210 5.54 24.41 35.36
C PRO A 210 5.42 25.16 36.70
N LYS A 211 5.74 24.51 37.82
CA LYS A 211 5.63 25.10 39.17
C LYS A 211 6.95 25.69 39.68
N THR A 212 8.07 25.00 39.44
CA THR A 212 9.39 25.37 39.96
C THR A 212 10.25 26.07 38.93
N GLY A 213 9.98 25.92 37.63
CA GLY A 213 10.82 26.44 36.55
C GLY A 213 12.14 25.69 36.35
N GLU A 214 12.41 24.65 37.16
CA GLU A 214 13.61 23.83 37.02
C GLU A 214 13.53 22.95 35.78
N ILE A 215 14.63 22.86 35.05
CA ILE A 215 14.73 22.00 33.86
C ILE A 215 15.05 20.58 34.30
N LYS A 216 14.19 19.62 33.99
CA LYS A 216 14.38 18.20 34.28
C LYS A 216 14.35 17.37 33.02
N ASP A 217 15.19 16.36 32.95
CA ASP A 217 15.17 15.38 31.86
C ASP A 217 13.92 14.48 32.02
N VAL A 218 13.02 14.55 31.04
CA VAL A 218 11.76 13.80 31.04
C VAL A 218 11.77 12.76 29.93
N ILE A 219 11.26 11.56 30.24
CA ILE A 219 11.04 10.50 29.27
C ILE A 219 9.70 10.74 28.58
N ILE A 220 9.74 10.93 27.26
CA ILE A 220 8.56 11.15 26.44
C ILE A 220 8.01 9.81 25.99
N LYS A 221 6.77 9.52 26.41
CA LYS A 221 6.10 8.26 26.10
C LYS A 221 5.69 8.15 24.63
N ASN A 222 5.10 9.22 24.10
CA ASN A 222 4.52 9.28 22.75
C ASN A 222 4.87 10.61 22.07
N LEU A 223 5.03 10.59 20.75
CA LEU A 223 5.26 11.72 19.87
C LEU A 223 4.31 11.64 18.68
N VAL A 224 3.70 12.77 18.34
CA VAL A 224 2.81 12.89 17.18
C VAL A 224 3.38 13.94 16.23
N ALA A 225 3.28 13.68 14.93
CA ALA A 225 3.65 14.65 13.91
C ALA A 225 2.53 15.69 13.77
N GLY A 226 2.89 16.97 13.81
CA GLY A 226 1.95 18.08 13.67
C GLY A 226 2.46 19.16 12.72
N GLY A 227 1.53 19.96 12.19
CA GLY A 227 1.84 21.10 11.32
C GLY A 227 2.57 20.72 10.04
N PHE A 228 1.99 19.79 9.29
CA PHE A 228 2.51 19.39 7.99
C PHE A 228 2.55 20.57 7.03
N TYR A 229 3.72 20.81 6.46
CA TYR A 229 3.93 21.75 5.37
C TYR A 229 4.59 21.01 4.21
N HIS A 230 3.94 21.02 3.04
CA HIS A 230 4.40 20.32 1.84
C HIS A 230 4.74 21.34 0.75
N ASP A 231 6.03 21.45 0.43
CA ASP A 231 6.53 22.22 -0.70
C ASP A 231 6.54 21.32 -1.95
N ARG A 232 5.59 21.56 -2.86
CA ARG A 232 5.41 20.76 -4.08
C ARG A 232 6.57 20.95 -5.08
N PRO A 233 7.03 22.19 -5.39
CA PRO A 233 8.22 22.42 -6.20
C PRO A 233 9.46 21.66 -5.71
N SER A 234 9.78 21.74 -4.41
CA SER A 234 10.97 21.07 -3.87
C SER A 234 10.74 19.61 -3.48
N ARG A 235 9.49 19.14 -3.50
CA ARG A 235 9.02 17.86 -2.94
C ARG A 235 9.46 17.62 -1.49
N LYS A 236 9.63 18.70 -0.72
CA LYS A 236 10.04 18.60 0.70
C LYS A 236 8.80 18.71 1.57
N SER A 237 8.68 17.78 2.51
CA SER A 237 7.66 17.83 3.55
C SER A 237 8.33 18.08 4.89
N THR A 238 7.90 19.11 5.60
CA THR A 238 8.38 19.42 6.95
C THR A 238 7.24 19.35 7.93
N TRP A 239 7.49 18.83 9.12
CA TRP A 239 6.55 18.80 10.23
C TRP A 239 7.32 19.01 11.55
N TYR A 240 6.60 19.39 12.59
CA TYR A 240 7.15 19.41 13.94
C TYR A 240 6.68 18.18 14.72
N ARG A 241 7.51 17.74 15.66
CA ARG A 241 7.16 16.70 16.62
C ARG A 241 6.53 17.31 17.86
N MET A 242 5.41 16.76 18.30
CA MET A 242 4.62 17.26 19.42
C MET A 242 4.40 16.15 20.44
N VAL A 243 4.49 16.49 21.73
CA VAL A 243 4.06 15.61 22.82
C VAL A 243 2.54 15.73 22.97
N PRO A 244 1.76 14.65 22.75
CA PRO A 244 0.32 14.69 22.91
C PRO A 244 -0.06 14.97 24.37
N GLY A 245 -1.15 15.71 24.59
CA GLY A 245 -1.62 16.11 25.92
C GLY A 245 -0.99 17.40 26.43
N LEU A 246 0.35 17.52 26.35
CA LEU A 246 1.06 18.77 26.70
C LEU A 246 1.08 19.79 25.54
N ASN A 247 0.81 19.34 24.30
CA ASN A 247 0.88 20.14 23.07
C ASN A 247 2.20 20.90 22.90
N MET A 248 3.27 20.37 23.52
CA MET A 248 4.60 20.95 23.50
C MET A 248 5.34 20.49 22.25
N LYS A 249 5.88 21.45 21.49
CA LYS A 249 6.70 21.18 20.30
C LYS A 249 8.13 20.89 20.73
N ILE A 250 8.69 19.78 20.28
CA ILE A 250 10.09 19.45 20.54
C ILE A 250 10.90 19.80 19.29
N PRO A 251 11.95 20.62 19.41
CA PRO A 251 12.79 20.97 18.26
C PRO A 251 13.56 19.74 17.79
N TRP A 252 13.77 19.60 16.48
CA TRP A 252 14.64 18.57 15.92
C TRP A 252 16.11 18.79 16.35
N PRO A 253 16.92 17.72 16.47
CA PRO A 253 18.33 17.87 16.75
C PRO A 253 19.01 18.62 15.60
N LYS A 254 20.05 19.39 15.92
CA LYS A 254 20.82 20.13 14.90
C LYS A 254 21.67 19.13 14.12
N THR A 255 21.26 18.79 12.91
CA THR A 255 22.05 17.98 11.99
C THR A 255 22.98 18.85 11.16
N ALA A 256 24.21 18.37 10.96
CA ALA A 256 25.11 18.98 9.99
C ALA A 256 24.48 18.84 8.60
N ARG A 257 24.49 19.93 7.82
CA ARG A 257 24.04 19.86 6.42
C ARG A 257 25.05 18.99 5.67
N PRO A 258 24.60 18.03 4.83
CA PRO A 258 25.52 17.27 4.00
C PRO A 258 26.31 18.25 3.13
N ALA A 259 27.63 18.09 3.09
CA ALA A 259 28.47 18.81 2.16
C ALA A 259 28.23 18.21 0.76
N HIS A 260 27.73 19.03 -0.16
CA HIS A 260 27.63 18.68 -1.56
C HIS A 260 28.85 19.27 -2.26
N GLU A 261 29.72 18.40 -2.76
CA GLU A 261 30.91 18.78 -3.52
C GLU A 261 30.63 18.63 -5.00
N ASP A 262 30.98 19.66 -5.78
CA ASP A 262 30.88 19.64 -7.23
C ASP A 262 31.91 18.67 -7.80
N GLN A 263 31.43 17.64 -8.49
CA GLN A 263 32.29 16.65 -9.13
C GLN A 263 32.71 17.13 -10.53
N PRO A 264 33.87 16.69 -11.07
CA PRO A 264 34.29 17.07 -12.42
C PRO A 264 33.34 16.65 -13.55
N VAL A 265 32.44 15.71 -13.29
CA VAL A 265 31.41 15.23 -14.24
C VAL A 265 30.16 16.13 -14.19
N ASP A 266 30.02 16.97 -13.18
CA ASP A 266 28.88 17.87 -13.03
C ASP A 266 28.97 19.02 -14.03
N THR A 267 27.80 19.50 -14.42
CA THR A 267 27.70 20.66 -15.31
C THR A 267 27.93 21.94 -14.51
N LEU A 268 28.64 22.89 -15.10
CA LEU A 268 28.85 24.19 -14.46
C LEU A 268 27.51 24.90 -14.31
N ARG A 269 27.33 25.61 -13.20
CA ARG A 269 26.10 26.36 -12.90
C ARG A 269 25.71 27.32 -14.03
N VAL A 270 26.70 27.96 -14.66
CA VAL A 270 26.48 28.90 -15.77
C VAL A 270 25.82 28.22 -16.97
N ASP A 271 26.22 26.98 -17.27
CA ASP A 271 25.66 26.22 -18.39
C ASP A 271 24.25 25.72 -18.07
N VAL A 272 24.01 25.29 -16.82
CA VAL A 272 22.69 24.81 -16.36
C VAL A 272 21.64 25.92 -16.36
N GLU A 273 22.02 27.12 -15.92
CA GLU A 273 21.11 28.28 -15.84
C GLU A 273 20.95 28.99 -17.19
N SER A 274 21.71 28.59 -18.22
CA SER A 274 21.64 29.20 -19.55
C SER A 274 20.27 28.97 -20.22
N LYS A 275 19.54 30.06 -20.49
CA LYS A 275 18.22 30.02 -21.10
C LYS A 275 18.33 30.08 -22.63
N THR A 276 18.56 28.92 -23.25
CA THR A 276 18.74 28.81 -24.71
C THR A 276 17.45 28.55 -25.50
N TRP A 277 16.40 28.03 -24.84
CA TRP A 277 15.14 27.68 -25.49
C TRP A 277 14.33 28.92 -25.90
N VAL A 278 14.09 29.07 -27.21
CA VAL A 278 13.24 30.11 -27.80
C VAL A 278 12.03 29.44 -28.46
N PRO A 279 10.80 29.62 -27.94
CA PRO A 279 9.62 29.00 -28.52
C PRO A 279 9.33 29.51 -29.94
N THR A 280 9.17 28.57 -30.87
CA THR A 280 8.77 28.83 -32.26
C THR A 280 7.37 28.27 -32.53
N LEU A 281 6.56 28.99 -33.34
CA LEU A 281 5.21 28.54 -33.73
C LEU A 281 5.19 27.87 -35.12
N THR A 282 6.00 28.36 -36.06
CA THR A 282 6.03 27.90 -37.46
C THR A 282 6.86 26.65 -37.65
N VAL A 283 7.90 26.47 -36.84
CA VAL A 283 8.83 25.34 -36.90
C VAL A 283 8.71 24.57 -35.58
N PRO A 284 8.58 23.24 -35.61
CA PRO A 284 8.60 22.44 -34.40
C PRO A 284 9.95 22.56 -33.68
N PRO A 285 10.00 22.37 -32.35
CA PRO A 285 11.21 22.50 -31.53
C PRO A 285 12.34 21.54 -31.93
N MET A 286 11.98 20.42 -32.56
CA MET A 286 12.87 19.36 -33.01
C MET A 286 12.34 18.83 -34.35
N PRO A 287 13.19 18.21 -35.19
CA PRO A 287 12.75 17.62 -36.45
C PRO A 287 11.68 16.54 -36.23
N GLU A 288 10.74 16.41 -37.16
CA GLU A 288 9.58 15.53 -37.02
C GLU A 288 9.95 14.05 -36.86
N SER A 289 11.10 13.62 -37.39
CA SER A 289 11.61 12.25 -37.25
C SER A 289 11.79 11.85 -35.78
N VAL A 290 12.17 12.79 -34.91
CA VAL A 290 12.41 12.54 -33.48
C VAL A 290 11.10 12.20 -32.74
N ILE A 291 9.93 12.59 -33.28
CA ILE A 291 8.64 12.27 -32.67
C ILE A 291 8.40 10.75 -32.67
N ASP A 292 8.85 10.04 -33.70
CA ASP A 292 8.68 8.60 -33.81
C ASP A 292 9.68 7.83 -32.90
N GLU A 293 10.77 8.47 -32.48
CA GLU A 293 11.73 7.94 -31.48
C GLU A 293 11.24 8.16 -30.05
N LEU A 294 10.71 9.35 -29.74
CA LEU A 294 10.19 9.68 -28.41
C LEU A 294 8.96 8.84 -28.03
N ARG A 295 8.19 8.40 -29.02
CA ARG A 295 6.99 7.59 -28.81
C ARG A 295 6.75 6.60 -29.95
N GLY A 296 6.25 5.41 -29.59
CA GLY A 296 5.80 4.45 -30.59
C GLY A 296 4.61 4.97 -31.40
N LYS A 297 4.83 5.27 -32.69
CA LYS A 297 3.79 5.74 -33.64
C LYS A 297 2.53 4.87 -33.70
N TYR A 298 2.73 3.56 -33.59
CA TYR A 298 1.69 2.52 -33.65
C TYR A 298 1.31 1.96 -32.26
N SER A 299 1.71 2.64 -31.18
CA SER A 299 1.40 2.23 -29.83
C SER A 299 -0.11 2.17 -29.58
N LYS A 300 -0.55 1.14 -28.84
CA LYS A 300 -1.93 1.01 -28.36
C LYS A 300 -2.29 2.08 -27.32
N PHE A 301 -1.30 2.74 -26.73
CA PHE A 301 -1.45 3.82 -25.74
C PHE A 301 -1.43 5.22 -26.37
N ARG A 302 -1.42 5.32 -27.71
CA ARG A 302 -1.46 6.60 -28.40
C ARG A 302 -2.82 7.28 -28.16
N THR A 303 -2.80 8.49 -27.62
CA THR A 303 -3.99 9.32 -27.37
C THR A 303 -4.13 10.47 -28.37
N ARG A 304 -3.01 10.99 -28.89
CA ARG A 304 -2.97 12.10 -29.86
C ARG A 304 -2.95 11.55 -31.29
N HIS A 305 -4.12 11.53 -31.94
CA HIS A 305 -4.30 11.06 -33.32
C HIS A 305 -4.38 12.22 -34.32
N THR A 306 -4.07 11.94 -35.59
CA THR A 306 -4.32 12.88 -36.69
C THR A 306 -5.80 12.88 -37.05
N GLU A 307 -6.31 13.99 -37.57
CA GLU A 307 -7.71 14.13 -37.97
C GLU A 307 -8.07 13.14 -39.07
N GLU A 308 -7.17 12.92 -40.03
CA GLU A 308 -7.32 11.91 -41.08
C GLU A 308 -7.54 10.49 -40.53
N TYR A 309 -6.80 10.13 -39.48
CA TYR A 309 -6.94 8.82 -38.84
C TYR A 309 -8.27 8.68 -38.11
N LEU A 310 -8.72 9.75 -37.44
CA LEU A 310 -10.03 9.78 -36.78
C LEU A 310 -11.16 9.70 -37.81
N ALA A 311 -11.07 10.45 -38.91
CA ALA A 311 -12.04 10.40 -40.01
C ALA A 311 -12.11 9.01 -40.63
N LYS A 312 -10.97 8.37 -40.88
CA LYS A 312 -10.91 6.98 -41.36
C LYS A 312 -11.58 5.99 -40.38
N LYS A 313 -11.35 6.16 -39.09
CA LYS A 313 -11.97 5.31 -38.05
C LYS A 313 -13.47 5.56 -37.93
N GLN A 314 -13.91 6.80 -38.09
CA GLN A 314 -15.33 7.13 -38.11
C GLN A 314 -16.03 6.55 -39.34
N ALA A 315 -15.42 6.67 -40.52
CA ALA A 315 -15.94 6.06 -41.74
C ALA A 315 -16.07 4.52 -41.60
N GLU A 316 -15.14 3.86 -40.90
CA GLU A 316 -15.25 2.42 -40.59
C GLU A 316 -16.46 2.12 -39.70
N ILE A 317 -16.73 2.95 -38.69
CA ILE A 317 -17.90 2.84 -37.80
C ILE A 317 -19.19 3.06 -38.58
N ASP A 318 -19.24 4.12 -39.39
CA ASP A 318 -20.42 4.50 -40.17
C ASP A 318 -20.72 3.46 -41.25
N ALA A 319 -19.70 2.93 -41.93
CA ALA A 319 -19.85 1.83 -42.88
C ALA A 319 -20.39 0.56 -42.20
N LYS A 320 -19.94 0.25 -40.98
CA LYS A 320 -20.47 -0.88 -40.20
C LYS A 320 -21.93 -0.65 -39.79
N LYS A 321 -22.29 0.58 -39.38
CA LYS A 321 -23.68 0.96 -39.09
C LYS A 321 -24.55 0.88 -40.33
N ALA A 322 -24.07 1.37 -41.48
CA ALA A 322 -24.77 1.30 -42.76
C ALA A 322 -24.97 -0.16 -43.21
N ARG A 323 -23.95 -1.02 -43.08
CA ARG A 323 -24.08 -2.46 -43.35
C ARG A 323 -25.13 -3.12 -42.47
N ASN A 324 -25.17 -2.78 -41.17
CA ASN A 324 -26.21 -3.30 -40.27
C ASN A 324 -27.62 -2.80 -40.66
N LYS A 325 -27.73 -1.57 -41.16
CA LYS A 325 -28.99 -0.99 -41.67
C LYS A 325 -29.40 -1.54 -43.04
N MET A 326 -28.52 -2.18 -43.79
CA MET A 326 -28.87 -2.80 -45.08
C MET A 326 -29.96 -3.88 -44.92
N GLY A 327 -30.10 -4.49 -43.75
CA GLY A 327 -31.22 -5.39 -43.46
C GLY A 327 -32.59 -4.69 -43.47
N GLU A 328 -32.63 -3.35 -43.30
CA GLU A 328 -33.88 -2.58 -43.34
C GLU A 328 -34.46 -2.50 -44.75
N SER A 329 -33.66 -2.66 -45.82
CA SER A 329 -34.18 -2.69 -47.18
C SER A 329 -34.86 -4.01 -47.56
N MET A 330 -34.77 -5.03 -46.70
CA MET A 330 -35.36 -6.36 -46.91
C MET A 330 -36.59 -6.59 -46.01
N LEU A 331 -37.17 -5.51 -45.45
CA LEU A 331 -38.34 -5.59 -44.59
C LEU A 331 -39.60 -5.94 -45.41
N THR A 332 -40.51 -6.72 -44.82
CA THR A 332 -41.81 -6.99 -45.45
C THR A 332 -42.73 -5.77 -45.32
N PRO A 333 -43.71 -5.59 -46.22
CA PRO A 333 -44.64 -4.45 -46.15
C PRO A 333 -45.37 -4.32 -44.80
N LEU A 334 -45.72 -5.44 -44.17
CA LEU A 334 -46.33 -5.46 -42.82
C LEU A 334 -45.36 -4.97 -41.74
N GLN A 335 -44.07 -5.30 -41.86
CA GLN A 335 -43.03 -4.84 -40.93
C GLN A 335 -42.76 -3.34 -41.08
N GLU A 336 -42.74 -2.82 -42.31
CA GLU A 336 -42.62 -1.38 -42.57
C GLU A 336 -43.81 -0.61 -42.02
N TYR A 337 -45.04 -1.12 -42.23
CA TYR A 337 -46.25 -0.55 -41.65
C TYR A 337 -46.17 -0.51 -40.12
N ASN A 338 -45.78 -1.62 -39.49
CA ASN A 338 -45.61 -1.68 -38.03
C ASN A 338 -44.52 -0.73 -37.52
N LYS A 339 -43.41 -0.55 -38.26
CA LYS A 339 -42.35 0.41 -37.93
C LYS A 339 -42.88 1.85 -37.98
N LYS A 340 -43.61 2.21 -39.04
CA LYS A 340 -44.26 3.53 -39.15
C LYS A 340 -45.29 3.76 -38.04
N GLN A 341 -46.11 2.77 -37.70
CA GLN A 341 -47.06 2.87 -36.59
C GLN A 341 -46.39 3.01 -35.21
N ARG A 342 -45.18 2.46 -35.03
CA ARG A 342 -44.37 2.68 -33.83
C ARG A 342 -43.79 4.09 -33.79
N GLU A 343 -43.30 4.60 -34.92
CA GLU A 343 -42.81 5.97 -35.05
C GLU A 343 -43.93 6.99 -34.77
N ILE A 344 -45.13 6.77 -35.32
CA ILE A 344 -46.32 7.60 -35.04
C ILE A 344 -46.68 7.54 -33.55
N ARG A 345 -46.72 6.36 -32.94
CA ARG A 345 -46.99 6.21 -31.49
C ARG A 345 -45.92 6.82 -30.61
N ALA A 346 -44.65 6.78 -31.02
CA ALA A 346 -43.54 7.38 -30.28
C ALA A 346 -43.50 8.91 -30.43
N ALA A 347 -43.96 9.44 -31.57
CA ALA A 347 -44.11 10.87 -31.80
C ALA A 347 -45.33 11.45 -31.06
N GLN A 348 -46.35 10.64 -30.79
CA GLN A 348 -47.44 11.03 -29.91
C GLN A 348 -46.92 11.16 -28.48
N PRO A 349 -47.12 12.31 -27.81
CA PRO A 349 -46.76 12.44 -26.41
C PRO A 349 -47.55 11.42 -25.59
N ALA A 350 -46.94 10.89 -24.53
CA ALA A 350 -47.64 9.99 -23.63
C ALA A 350 -48.88 10.71 -23.07
N PRO A 351 -50.06 10.07 -23.03
CA PRO A 351 -51.25 10.68 -22.49
C PRO A 351 -51.02 10.96 -21.00
N GLU A 352 -50.97 12.24 -20.65
CA GLU A 352 -50.89 12.67 -19.26
C GLU A 352 -52.30 12.62 -18.65
N LEU A 353 -52.41 12.10 -17.42
CA LEU A 353 -53.66 12.09 -16.68
C LEU A 353 -54.04 13.53 -16.35
N THR A 354 -55.22 13.95 -16.80
CA THR A 354 -55.76 15.27 -16.47
C THR A 354 -56.10 15.33 -14.98
N ASP A 355 -56.01 16.53 -14.40
CA ASP A 355 -56.26 16.75 -12.97
C ASP A 355 -57.65 16.25 -12.54
N GLU A 356 -58.65 16.35 -13.41
CA GLU A 356 -60.00 15.83 -13.16
C GLU A 356 -60.03 14.30 -13.03
N MET A 357 -59.21 13.59 -13.81
CA MET A 357 -59.07 12.13 -13.70
C MET A 357 -58.33 11.75 -12.42
N LEU A 358 -57.34 12.54 -12.01
CA LEU A 358 -56.62 12.35 -10.75
C LEU A 358 -57.54 12.54 -9.54
N VAL A 359 -58.45 13.53 -9.58
CA VAL A 359 -59.48 13.73 -8.55
C VAL A 359 -60.39 12.51 -8.44
N LYS A 360 -60.90 11.99 -9.57
CA LYS A 360 -61.73 10.78 -9.59
C LYS A 360 -60.99 9.54 -9.07
N ILE A 361 -59.71 9.39 -9.41
CA ILE A 361 -58.87 8.31 -8.87
C ILE A 361 -58.72 8.50 -7.36
N GLY A 362 -58.50 9.73 -6.89
CA GLY A 362 -58.43 10.07 -5.46
C GLY A 362 -59.71 9.74 -4.69
N GLU A 363 -60.88 10.01 -5.27
CA GLU A 363 -62.19 9.64 -4.70
C GLU A 363 -62.35 8.13 -4.56
N ILE A 364 -61.98 7.36 -5.59
CA ILE A 364 -62.04 5.89 -5.56
C ILE A 364 -61.05 5.34 -4.53
N MET A 365 -59.84 5.89 -4.46
CA MET A 365 -58.85 5.51 -3.45
C MET A 365 -59.33 5.83 -2.04
N ALA A 366 -59.97 6.99 -1.82
CA ALA A 366 -60.56 7.35 -0.54
C ALA A 366 -61.73 6.44 -0.18
N ARG A 367 -62.59 6.08 -1.13
CA ARG A 367 -63.71 5.15 -0.95
C ARG A 367 -63.23 3.74 -0.57
N ASN A 368 -62.19 3.24 -1.24
CA ASN A 368 -61.61 1.93 -0.95
C ASN A 368 -60.80 1.94 0.36
N ARG A 369 -60.16 3.06 0.70
CA ARG A 369 -59.42 3.23 1.97
C ARG A 369 -60.34 3.46 3.17
N ALA A 370 -61.49 4.10 2.96
CA ALA A 370 -62.59 4.21 3.92
C ALA A 370 -63.37 2.91 4.09
N TYR A 371 -62.98 1.85 3.38
CA TYR A 371 -63.40 0.47 3.61
C TYR A 371 -62.31 -0.27 4.43
N PRO A 372 -62.19 -0.07 5.75
CA PRO A 372 -61.21 -0.81 6.54
C PRO A 372 -61.74 -2.20 6.88
N LEU A 373 -60.93 -3.23 6.63
CA LEU A 373 -60.62 -4.29 7.58
C LEU A 373 -61.79 -4.89 8.41
N SER A 374 -62.96 -5.13 7.81
CA SER A 374 -64.07 -5.83 8.50
C SER A 374 -64.17 -7.32 8.16
N LYS A 375 -63.25 -7.87 7.35
CA LYS A 375 -63.21 -9.30 6.99
C LYS A 375 -61.79 -9.88 6.89
N GLU A 376 -61.00 -9.73 7.95
CA GLU A 376 -59.87 -10.65 8.20
C GLU A 376 -59.98 -11.25 9.60
N ALA A 377 -60.91 -12.20 9.74
CA ALA A 377 -60.80 -13.34 10.64
C ALA A 377 -61.84 -14.37 10.19
N VAL A 378 -61.42 -15.31 9.33
CA VAL A 378 -61.85 -16.71 9.23
C VAL A 378 -61.27 -17.24 7.90
N THR A 379 -60.23 -18.05 8.00
CA THR A 379 -59.89 -19.03 6.95
C THR A 379 -60.97 -20.11 6.95
N PRO A 380 -61.45 -20.54 5.76
CA PRO A 380 -61.03 -21.85 5.30
C PRO A 380 -60.65 -21.88 3.80
N GLU A 381 -60.10 -23.04 3.46
CA GLU A 381 -59.38 -23.50 2.26
C GLU A 381 -60.12 -23.43 0.90
N PRO A 382 -59.44 -23.76 -0.22
CA PRO A 382 -59.71 -23.21 -1.54
C PRO A 382 -60.67 -24.06 -2.38
N GLU A 383 -61.59 -23.41 -3.10
CA GLU A 383 -62.33 -24.04 -4.19
C GLU A 383 -62.13 -23.30 -5.51
N ALA A 384 -61.70 -24.07 -6.50
CA ALA A 384 -61.45 -23.66 -7.86
C ALA A 384 -62.75 -23.29 -8.58
N THR A 385 -62.82 -22.08 -9.14
CA THR A 385 -63.71 -21.78 -10.26
C THR A 385 -62.96 -20.94 -11.28
N GLY A 386 -62.60 -21.58 -12.39
CA GLY A 386 -62.05 -20.92 -13.56
C GLY A 386 -63.17 -20.26 -14.35
N ILE A 387 -63.03 -18.96 -14.61
CA ILE A 387 -63.86 -18.21 -15.55
C ILE A 387 -63.57 -18.72 -16.95
N THR A 388 -64.60 -19.15 -17.69
CA THR A 388 -64.47 -19.73 -19.03
C THR A 388 -64.26 -18.65 -20.09
N ILE A 389 -63.48 -18.99 -21.11
CA ILE A 389 -63.04 -18.12 -22.23
C ILE A 389 -64.20 -17.47 -22.99
N GLN A 390 -65.41 -18.04 -22.88
CA GLN A 390 -66.63 -17.54 -23.53
C GLN A 390 -67.16 -16.23 -22.90
N GLU A 391 -67.00 -16.05 -21.58
CA GLU A 391 -67.42 -14.81 -20.89
C GLU A 391 -66.49 -13.63 -21.24
N LEU A 392 -65.20 -13.92 -21.45
CA LEU A 392 -64.23 -12.93 -21.92
C LEU A 392 -64.45 -12.56 -23.40
N SER A 393 -64.92 -13.47 -24.24
CA SER A 393 -65.18 -13.16 -25.66
C SER A 393 -66.45 -12.32 -25.86
N GLN A 394 -67.46 -12.47 -24.99
CA GLN A 394 -68.66 -11.63 -25.03
C GLN A 394 -68.36 -10.21 -24.56
N ALA A 395 -67.55 -10.05 -23.50
CA ALA A 395 -67.17 -8.73 -23.00
C ALA A 395 -66.35 -7.88 -24.00
N VAL A 396 -65.68 -8.51 -24.97
CA VAL A 396 -64.91 -7.82 -26.02
C VAL A 396 -65.78 -7.40 -27.22
N GLN A 397 -66.93 -8.06 -27.43
CA GLN A 397 -67.86 -7.71 -28.52
C GLN A 397 -68.79 -6.55 -28.17
N ASP A 398 -69.02 -6.27 -26.88
CA ASP A 398 -69.96 -5.25 -26.40
C ASP A 398 -69.36 -3.85 -26.23
N ILE A 399 -68.15 -3.59 -26.76
CA ILE A 399 -67.55 -2.25 -26.69
C ILE A 399 -67.95 -1.45 -27.94
N PRO A 400 -68.80 -0.39 -27.82
CA PRO A 400 -69.20 0.40 -28.97
C PRO A 400 -68.03 1.26 -29.46
N ILE A 401 -67.67 1.07 -30.73
CA ILE A 401 -66.78 1.96 -31.47
C ILE A 401 -67.55 3.25 -31.75
N LYS A 402 -67.08 4.39 -31.22
CA LYS A 402 -67.52 5.71 -31.65
C LYS A 402 -66.54 6.22 -32.73
N GLU A 403 -67.11 6.71 -33.83
CA GLU A 403 -66.43 7.34 -34.98
C GLU A 403 -65.56 8.53 -34.59
#